data_AF-A0A956S5P4-F1
#
_entry.id   AF-A0A956S5P4-F1
#
_cell.length_a   1.000
_cell.length_b   1.000
_cell.length_c   1.000
_cell.angle_alpha   90.00
_cell.angle_beta   90.00
_cell.angle_gamma   90.00
#
_symmetry.space_group_name_H-M   'P 1'
#
loop_
_entity.id
_entity.type
_entity.pdbx_description
1 polymer ?
#
loop_
_entity_poly.entity_id
_entity_poly.type
_entity_poly.pdbx_seq_one_letter_code
_entity_poly.pdbx_strand_id
1 'polypeptide(L)'
;MRRFATVFTLAATMMIWGWATAHQQPVRPQNSAVNQDSLASTAGSQTAGVTELKDFDSLWQLTELGGGIRWGIFFVFAVAISFILKKVIGLSIDFWNSRKLEKLESQTVTVAEVQQTVLQAKQSLLATLLAKQIDLFENTKKVEVLHEELNSFVSLQREHFTRFSNRMSFLSDTAGALGLLGTVWGMFLTFFGGTLDSQRILNGMGIALITTLLGLVVSIIINFASTEVSNFFNRRLERVFEVADNLRTRLFMTSVISYSDFALERSSNGIESESMQSPSEIRLRSTCEQKQYSIVGRHLQRPLSVQTVNSQGIPITGVEVIFEVLGEGGYLVDKQTRYTVTSNKKGTAEASFLLTGEVGKRTVVASVNDNEHTKLEFQIHGVPGPPAKLVSVSGNHQSAATGQLIGKPFVVELSDAFGNAVKDSVVLFTITKGSGRFAHYNHDNDKESGGITSVFKKKFLSPKVTYETMTDSLGRAEASLVLGPLPGVNEVTAVAKGLSKSPVVFDAMAQAQEEVSA
;
A
#
# COMPACT_ATOMS: atom_id res chain seq x y z
N MET A 1 5.96 -2.47 20.36
CA MET A 1 7.12 -2.77 21.23
C MET A 1 7.21 -4.25 21.63
N ARG A 2 6.17 -4.89 22.20
CA ARG A 2 6.24 -6.33 22.60
C ARG A 2 6.63 -7.31 21.48
N ARG A 3 6.11 -7.13 20.25
CA ARG A 3 6.47 -7.96 19.07
C ARG A 3 7.88 -7.70 18.53
N PHE A 4 8.42 -6.50 18.73
CA PHE A 4 9.80 -6.15 18.37
C PHE A 4 10.79 -6.72 19.39
N ALA A 5 10.41 -6.74 20.67
CA ALA A 5 11.23 -7.32 21.73
C ALA A 5 11.44 -8.82 21.54
N THR A 6 10.42 -9.58 21.12
CA THR A 6 10.50 -11.04 20.96
C THR A 6 11.42 -11.49 19.81
N VAL A 7 11.39 -10.79 18.67
CA VAL A 7 12.29 -11.07 17.53
C VAL A 7 13.72 -10.63 17.86
N PHE A 8 13.86 -9.51 18.58
CA PHE A 8 15.15 -8.97 18.98
C PHE A 8 15.81 -9.80 20.09
N THR A 9 15.04 -10.34 21.05
CA THR A 9 15.58 -11.27 22.04
C THR A 9 16.09 -12.54 21.40
N LEU A 10 15.40 -13.08 20.39
CA LEU A 10 15.81 -14.30 19.68
C LEU A 10 17.10 -14.09 18.84
N ALA A 11 17.23 -12.93 18.21
CA ALA A 11 18.43 -12.58 17.43
C ALA A 11 19.63 -12.18 18.31
N ALA A 12 19.39 -11.44 19.41
CA ALA A 12 20.42 -11.03 20.34
C ALA A 12 20.94 -12.19 21.20
N THR A 13 20.09 -13.16 21.58
CA THR A 13 20.55 -14.37 22.27
C THR A 13 21.42 -15.25 21.37
N MET A 14 21.10 -15.37 20.08
CA MET A 14 21.96 -16.06 19.10
C MET A 14 23.33 -15.40 18.93
N MET A 15 23.41 -14.07 19.02
CA MET A 15 24.64 -13.33 18.72
C MET A 15 25.58 -13.17 19.93
N ILE A 16 25.02 -12.97 21.14
CA ILE A 16 25.80 -12.76 22.37
C ILE A 16 26.43 -14.09 22.85
N TRP A 17 25.76 -15.23 22.67
CA TRP A 17 26.31 -16.54 23.05
C TRP A 17 27.34 -17.09 22.06
N GLY A 18 27.21 -16.81 20.76
CA GLY A 18 28.20 -17.22 19.76
C GLY A 18 29.54 -16.47 19.85
N TRP A 19 29.57 -15.27 20.44
CA TRP A 19 30.81 -14.52 20.69
C TRP A 19 31.55 -15.01 21.95
N ALA A 20 30.82 -15.49 22.97
CA ALA A 20 31.37 -15.97 24.24
C ALA A 20 32.07 -17.34 24.11
N THR A 21 31.61 -18.21 23.20
CA THR A 21 32.18 -19.56 23.00
C THR A 21 33.41 -19.59 22.08
N ALA A 22 33.64 -18.55 21.27
CA ALA A 22 34.78 -18.47 20.35
C ALA A 22 36.15 -18.17 21.03
N HIS A 23 36.18 -17.90 22.35
CA HIS A 23 37.38 -17.45 23.07
C HIS A 23 37.97 -18.48 24.07
N GLN A 24 37.60 -19.76 24.00
CA GLN A 24 38.26 -20.80 24.82
C GLN A 24 39.32 -21.56 24.01
N GLN A 25 40.58 -21.44 24.44
CA GLN A 25 41.78 -22.02 23.80
C GLN A 25 41.85 -23.56 23.92
N PRO A 26 42.56 -24.27 23.01
CA PRO A 26 42.62 -25.73 23.03
C PRO A 26 43.68 -26.27 24.00
N VAL A 27 43.34 -27.31 24.77
CA VAL A 27 44.26 -28.05 25.64
C VAL A 27 45.04 -29.08 24.83
N ARG A 28 46.37 -29.14 25.04
CA ARG A 28 47.35 -30.06 24.43
C ARG A 28 47.10 -31.53 24.81
N PRO A 29 47.45 -32.52 23.96
CA PRO A 29 47.32 -33.93 24.34
C PRO A 29 48.54 -34.41 25.15
N GLN A 30 48.31 -35.12 26.25
CA GLN A 30 49.31 -35.94 26.93
C GLN A 30 49.17 -37.40 26.48
N ASN A 31 50.27 -37.95 25.96
CA ASN A 31 50.45 -39.39 25.76
C ASN A 31 50.70 -40.06 27.13
N SER A 32 50.05 -41.21 27.34
CA SER A 32 50.53 -42.26 28.26
C SER A 32 50.23 -43.63 27.65
N ALA A 33 51.18 -44.55 27.90
CA ALA A 33 51.51 -45.72 27.10
C ALA A 33 50.78 -47.02 27.50
N VAL A 34 50.62 -47.91 26.50
CA VAL A 34 50.90 -49.37 26.50
C VAL A 34 50.13 -50.30 27.45
N ASN A 35 49.28 -51.18 26.89
CA ASN A 35 49.56 -52.63 26.78
C ASN A 35 48.47 -53.38 25.98
N GLN A 36 48.93 -54.38 25.22
CA GLN A 36 48.15 -55.33 24.42
C GLN A 36 47.49 -56.39 25.32
N ASP A 37 46.25 -56.80 24.98
CA ASP A 37 45.88 -58.21 24.98
C ASP A 37 44.56 -58.51 24.23
N SER A 38 44.60 -59.61 23.47
CA SER A 38 43.52 -60.52 23.07
C SER A 38 42.38 -60.07 22.11
N LEU A 39 42.45 -60.68 20.92
CA LEU A 39 41.39 -61.18 20.02
C LEU A 39 39.94 -61.16 20.55
N ALA A 40 39.04 -60.47 19.83
CA ALA A 40 37.83 -61.02 19.18
C ALA A 40 36.82 -59.93 18.78
N SER A 41 36.18 -60.14 17.63
CA SER A 41 34.94 -59.52 17.14
C SER A 41 35.00 -58.07 16.62
N THR A 42 35.16 -57.98 15.32
CA THR A 42 34.64 -56.93 14.44
C THR A 42 33.12 -56.84 14.57
N ALA A 43 32.60 -55.84 15.30
CA ALA A 43 31.26 -55.26 15.12
C ALA A 43 31.09 -54.03 16.03
N GLY A 44 31.83 -52.96 15.75
CA GLY A 44 31.70 -51.67 16.44
C GLY A 44 30.76 -50.73 15.69
N SER A 45 29.46 -50.93 15.86
CA SER A 45 28.44 -49.93 15.61
C SER A 45 28.74 -48.67 16.44
N GLN A 46 29.07 -47.56 15.78
CA GLN A 46 28.86 -46.22 16.31
C GLN A 46 28.01 -45.43 15.33
N THR A 47 26.73 -45.81 15.23
CA THR A 47 25.66 -44.86 14.98
C THR A 47 25.61 -43.91 16.17
N ALA A 48 26.24 -42.74 16.03
CA ALA A 48 25.95 -41.62 16.91
C ALA A 48 24.46 -41.29 16.71
N GLY A 49 23.65 -41.70 17.69
CA GLY A 49 22.22 -41.45 17.72
C GLY A 49 21.97 -39.95 17.62
N VAL A 50 21.11 -39.57 16.68
CA VAL A 50 20.45 -38.27 16.69
C VAL A 50 19.48 -38.30 17.88
N THR A 51 19.99 -38.00 19.08
CA THR A 51 19.18 -37.77 20.27
C THR A 51 18.47 -36.43 20.14
N GLU A 52 17.14 -36.48 20.30
CA GLU A 52 16.16 -35.40 20.40
C GLU A 52 16.61 -33.95 20.09
N LEU A 53 16.05 -33.37 19.03
CA LEU A 53 16.08 -31.93 18.72
C LEU A 53 15.24 -31.11 19.73
N LYS A 54 15.65 -31.06 21.00
CA LYS A 54 14.96 -30.26 22.04
C LYS A 54 15.76 -29.06 22.56
N ASP A 55 17.07 -28.99 22.30
CA ASP A 55 17.92 -27.91 22.81
C ASP A 55 18.43 -26.95 21.73
N PHE A 56 18.47 -25.65 22.05
CA PHE A 56 19.05 -24.59 21.19
C PHE A 56 20.55 -24.80 20.91
N ASP A 57 21.26 -25.50 21.80
CA ASP A 57 22.66 -25.87 21.59
C ASP A 57 22.81 -26.85 20.41
N SER A 58 21.83 -27.73 20.19
CA SER A 58 21.78 -28.61 19.04
C SER A 58 21.59 -27.83 17.74
N LEU A 59 20.81 -26.73 17.75
CA LEU A 59 20.65 -25.84 16.60
C LEU A 59 21.95 -25.09 16.27
N TRP A 60 22.71 -24.67 17.29
CA TRP A 60 24.00 -24.03 17.07
C TRP A 60 25.03 -25.01 16.49
N GLN A 61 25.12 -26.22 17.07
CA GLN A 61 25.97 -27.29 16.56
C GLN A 61 25.63 -27.66 15.11
N LEU A 62 24.34 -27.65 14.74
CA LEU A 62 23.92 -27.83 13.35
C LEU A 62 24.48 -26.74 12.43
N THR A 63 24.54 -25.48 12.86
CA THR A 63 25.15 -24.42 12.02
C THR A 63 26.68 -24.54 11.88
N GLU A 64 27.37 -25.24 12.78
CA GLU A 64 28.81 -25.48 12.69
C GLU A 64 29.20 -26.36 11.49
N LEU A 65 28.28 -27.20 11.06
CA LEU A 65 28.42 -28.02 9.85
C LEU A 65 28.34 -27.19 8.55
N GLY A 66 27.94 -25.91 8.60
CA GLY A 66 27.81 -25.04 7.43
C GLY A 66 29.14 -24.50 6.85
N GLY A 67 30.28 -24.92 7.40
CA GLY A 67 31.61 -24.52 6.91
C GLY A 67 31.87 -23.00 6.99
N GLY A 68 32.76 -22.48 6.14
CA GLY A 68 33.16 -21.07 6.16
C GLY A 68 32.08 -20.08 5.70
N ILE A 69 31.12 -20.53 4.87
CA ILE A 69 30.09 -19.67 4.26
C ILE A 69 29.11 -19.13 5.29
N ARG A 70 28.92 -19.85 6.41
CA ARG A 70 28.08 -19.39 7.53
C ARG A 70 28.49 -18.03 8.08
N TRP A 71 29.79 -17.73 8.12
CA TRP A 71 30.30 -16.44 8.60
C TRP A 71 29.88 -15.28 7.69
N GLY A 72 29.84 -15.52 6.38
CA GLY A 72 29.30 -14.54 5.42
C GLY A 72 27.82 -14.28 5.65
N ILE A 73 27.03 -15.33 5.89
CA ILE A 73 25.59 -15.21 6.17
C ILE A 73 25.36 -14.44 7.49
N PHE A 74 26.10 -14.78 8.56
CA PHE A 74 26.00 -14.07 9.83
C PHE A 74 26.47 -12.62 9.76
N PHE A 75 27.47 -12.31 8.93
CA PHE A 75 27.90 -10.94 8.70
C PHE A 75 26.78 -10.10 8.04
N VAL A 76 26.15 -10.63 6.99
CA VAL A 76 25.00 -9.97 6.35
C VAL A 76 23.86 -9.77 7.34
N PHE A 77 23.58 -10.79 8.17
CA PHE A 77 22.56 -10.72 9.22
C PHE A 77 22.87 -9.64 10.27
N ALA A 78 24.11 -9.55 10.73
CA ALA A 78 24.58 -8.55 11.68
C ALA A 78 24.39 -7.11 11.14
N VAL A 79 24.77 -6.89 9.88
CA VAL A 79 24.62 -5.59 9.21
C VAL A 79 23.14 -5.21 9.07
N ALA A 80 22.30 -6.16 8.65
CA ALA A 80 20.86 -5.94 8.52
C ALA A 80 20.22 -5.56 9.86
N ILE A 81 20.53 -6.31 10.93
CA ILE A 81 20.04 -6.02 12.28
C ILE A 81 20.49 -4.64 12.75
N SER A 82 21.75 -4.26 12.52
CA SER A 82 22.26 -2.93 12.92
C SER A 82 21.46 -1.79 12.28
N PHE A 83 21.15 -1.91 10.98
CA PHE A 83 20.36 -0.91 10.27
C PHE A 83 18.90 -0.87 10.73
N ILE A 84 18.29 -2.04 10.95
CA ILE A 84 16.93 -2.17 11.48
C ILE A 84 16.86 -1.54 12.87
N LEU A 85 17.79 -1.87 13.76
CA LEU A 85 17.81 -1.38 15.13
C LEU A 85 17.96 0.14 15.19
N LYS A 86 18.90 0.70 14.42
CA LYS A 86 19.07 2.15 14.30
C LYS A 86 17.77 2.82 13.85
N LYS A 87 17.04 2.23 12.90
CA LYS A 87 15.80 2.80 12.39
C LYS A 87 14.65 2.68 13.39
N VAL A 88 14.52 1.53 14.06
CA VAL A 88 13.51 1.30 15.10
C VAL A 88 13.70 2.25 16.28
N ILE A 89 14.94 2.45 16.73
CA ILE A 89 15.26 3.39 17.81
C ILE A 89 14.92 4.83 17.37
N GLY A 90 15.35 5.26 16.19
CA GLY A 90 15.04 6.60 15.68
C GLY A 90 13.54 6.86 15.58
N LEU A 91 12.78 5.91 15.05
CA LEU A 91 11.31 6.00 14.95
C LEU A 91 10.62 5.95 16.31
N SER A 92 11.16 5.18 17.25
CA SER A 92 10.63 5.12 18.62
C SER A 92 10.86 6.45 19.34
N ILE A 93 12.07 7.02 19.28
CA ILE A 93 12.38 8.33 19.87
C ILE A 93 11.48 9.42 19.28
N ASP A 94 11.28 9.43 17.95
CA ASP A 94 10.33 10.34 17.29
C ASP A 94 8.91 10.22 17.87
N PHE A 95 8.41 9.00 18.05
CA PHE A 95 7.10 8.75 18.65
C PHE A 95 6.99 9.26 20.09
N TRP A 96 8.03 9.09 20.91
CA TRP A 96 8.02 9.59 22.29
C TRP A 96 8.10 11.12 22.36
N ASN A 97 8.89 11.74 21.50
CA ASN A 97 9.04 13.19 21.44
C ASN A 97 7.78 13.86 20.87
N SER A 98 7.12 13.27 19.87
CA SER A 98 5.88 13.82 19.31
C SER A 98 4.70 13.74 20.26
N ARG A 99 4.65 12.71 21.12
CA ARG A 99 3.58 12.58 22.13
C ARG A 99 3.58 13.71 23.15
N LYS A 100 4.75 14.33 23.41
CA LYS A 100 4.86 15.54 24.23
C LYS A 100 4.29 16.76 23.50
N LEU A 101 4.47 16.84 22.17
CA LEU A 101 3.94 17.91 21.32
C LEU A 101 2.42 17.77 21.10
N GLU A 102 1.91 16.55 20.88
CA GLU A 102 0.47 16.24 20.77
C GLU A 102 -0.30 16.60 22.06
N LYS A 103 0.34 16.55 23.24
CA LYS A 103 -0.29 17.00 24.50
C LYS A 103 -0.42 18.52 24.59
N LEU A 104 0.52 19.27 24.02
CA LEU A 104 0.46 20.73 23.97
C LEU A 104 -0.63 21.23 22.99
N GLU A 105 -1.09 20.39 22.08
CA GLU A 105 -2.24 20.67 21.18
C GLU A 105 -3.60 20.74 21.91
N SER A 106 -3.69 20.12 23.10
CA SER A 106 -4.93 20.06 23.90
C SER A 106 -5.15 21.28 24.80
N GLN A 107 -4.13 22.12 24.98
CA GLN A 107 -4.23 23.39 25.70
C GLN A 107 -4.10 24.52 24.68
N THR A 108 -5.02 25.48 24.74
CA THR A 108 -5.09 26.63 23.83
C THR A 108 -3.82 27.47 23.96
N VAL A 109 -2.90 27.36 23.01
CA VAL A 109 -1.57 28.01 23.06
C VAL A 109 -1.38 28.90 21.83
N THR A 110 -0.86 30.10 22.08
CA THR A 110 -0.61 31.17 21.12
C THR A 110 0.49 30.80 20.10
N VAL A 111 0.43 31.32 18.87
CA VAL A 111 1.39 31.02 17.76
C VAL A 111 2.86 31.21 18.20
N ALA A 112 3.13 32.18 19.07
CA ALA A 112 4.46 32.47 19.61
C ALA A 112 5.04 31.37 20.52
N GLU A 113 4.21 30.70 21.33
CA GLU A 113 4.64 29.59 22.21
C GLU A 113 4.85 28.28 21.43
N VAL A 114 4.08 28.08 20.35
CA VAL A 114 4.30 26.98 19.39
C VAL A 114 5.66 27.16 18.71
N GLN A 115 6.00 28.37 18.27
CA GLN A 115 7.29 28.68 17.64
C GLN A 115 8.48 28.41 18.58
N GLN A 116 8.36 28.78 19.87
CA GLN A 116 9.40 28.55 20.88
C GLN A 116 9.59 27.06 21.21
N THR A 117 8.52 26.26 21.17
CA THR A 117 8.56 24.81 21.43
C THR A 117 9.05 24.01 20.21
N VAL A 118 8.69 24.44 19.00
CA VAL A 118 9.14 23.84 17.74
C VAL A 118 10.66 23.97 17.57
N LEU A 119 11.25 25.10 17.99
CA LEU A 119 12.70 25.32 17.98
C LEU A 119 13.47 24.42 18.97
N GLN A 120 12.83 23.95 20.04
CA GLN A 120 13.43 23.01 21.00
C GLN A 120 13.33 21.54 20.56
N ALA A 121 12.39 21.19 19.67
CA ALA A 121 12.07 19.81 19.27
C ALA A 121 12.75 19.33 17.96
N LYS A 122 13.96 19.82 17.64
CA LYS A 122 14.75 19.67 16.40
C LYS A 122 14.87 18.27 15.74
N GLN A 123 14.35 17.20 16.34
CA GLN A 123 14.54 15.82 15.88
C GLN A 123 13.23 15.07 15.55
N SER A 124 12.07 15.71 15.64
CA SER A 124 10.80 15.04 15.27
C SER A 124 10.31 15.43 13.87
N LEU A 125 9.74 14.44 13.16
CA LEU A 125 9.08 14.63 11.85
C LEU A 125 7.99 15.70 11.93
N LEU A 126 7.22 15.65 13.01
CA LEU A 126 6.14 16.60 13.30
C LEU A 126 6.70 18.02 13.52
N ALA A 127 7.73 18.20 14.34
CA ALA A 127 8.32 19.53 14.57
C ALA A 127 8.91 20.13 13.29
N THR A 128 9.54 19.30 12.44
CA THR A 128 10.11 19.77 11.17
C THR A 128 9.03 20.25 10.21
N LEU A 129 7.93 19.49 10.12
CA LEU A 129 6.81 19.83 9.26
C LEU A 129 6.04 21.06 9.78
N LEU A 130 5.83 21.16 11.10
CA LEU A 130 5.20 22.33 11.71
C LEU A 130 6.07 23.59 11.57
N ALA A 131 7.39 23.48 11.76
CA ALA A 131 8.30 24.61 11.54
C ALA A 131 8.18 25.13 10.10
N LYS A 132 8.16 24.22 9.12
CA LYS A 132 8.05 24.57 7.70
C LYS A 132 6.69 25.18 7.36
N GLN A 133 5.60 24.69 7.97
CA GLN A 133 4.28 25.28 7.80
C GLN A 133 4.18 26.69 8.39
N ILE A 134 4.75 26.91 9.58
CA ILE A 134 4.75 28.23 10.24
C ILE A 134 5.55 29.24 9.41
N ASP A 135 6.74 28.86 8.94
CA ASP A 135 7.60 29.70 8.08
C ASP A 135 6.91 30.07 6.75
N LEU A 136 6.24 29.10 6.10
CA LEU A 136 5.49 29.35 4.87
C LEU A 136 4.24 30.21 5.10
N PHE A 137 3.59 30.05 6.25
CA PHE A 137 2.43 30.85 6.63
C PHE A 137 2.81 32.32 6.88
N GLU A 138 3.93 32.57 7.55
CA GLU A 138 4.46 33.93 7.78
C GLU A 138 4.84 34.63 6.46
N ASN A 139 5.42 33.90 5.50
CA ASN A 139 5.96 34.48 4.28
C ASN A 139 4.97 34.58 3.10
N THR A 140 4.04 33.63 2.95
CA THR A 140 3.30 33.47 1.68
C THR A 140 1.83 33.87 1.78
N LYS A 141 1.21 33.77 2.96
CA LYS A 141 -0.22 34.06 3.22
C LYS A 141 -1.25 33.41 2.25
N LYS A 142 -0.85 32.41 1.45
CA LYS A 142 -1.71 31.67 0.51
C LYS A 142 -1.89 30.23 0.99
N VAL A 143 -3.14 29.80 1.08
CA VAL A 143 -3.54 28.56 1.77
C VAL A 143 -3.35 27.32 0.88
N GLU A 144 -3.47 27.46 -0.44
CA GLU A 144 -3.25 26.37 -1.40
C GLU A 144 -1.81 25.82 -1.35
N VAL A 145 -0.82 26.69 -1.13
CA VAL A 145 0.62 26.33 -1.09
C VAL A 145 0.95 25.43 0.11
N LEU A 146 0.22 25.57 1.22
CA LEU A 146 0.44 24.76 2.43
C LEU A 146 0.02 23.30 2.25
N HIS A 147 -1.00 23.03 1.45
CA HIS A 147 -1.45 21.66 1.17
C HIS A 147 -0.48 20.94 0.24
N GLU A 148 0.01 21.64 -0.79
CA GLU A 148 1.01 21.10 -1.72
C GLU A 148 2.33 20.77 -0.99
N GLU A 149 2.78 21.64 -0.07
CA GLU A 149 3.98 21.39 0.71
C GLU A 149 3.81 20.24 1.72
N LEU A 150 2.63 20.10 2.34
CA LEU A 150 2.31 18.99 3.24
C LEU A 150 2.41 17.64 2.49
N ASN A 151 1.84 17.57 1.29
CA ASN A 151 1.92 16.39 0.43
C ASN A 151 3.35 16.13 -0.06
N SER A 152 4.10 17.19 -0.41
CA SER A 152 5.51 17.13 -0.77
C SER A 152 6.36 16.53 0.36
N PHE A 153 6.19 16.99 1.60
CA PHE A 153 6.90 16.43 2.75
C PHE A 153 6.63 14.94 2.96
N VAL A 154 5.37 14.51 2.91
CA VAL A 154 5.01 13.08 3.03
C VAL A 154 5.68 12.25 1.93
N SER A 155 5.67 12.76 0.70
CA SER A 155 6.29 12.10 -0.45
C SER A 155 7.80 11.93 -0.28
N LEU A 156 8.50 12.98 0.18
CA LEU A 156 9.95 12.96 0.44
C LEU A 156 10.31 11.99 1.58
N GLN A 157 9.52 12.00 2.66
CA GLN A 157 9.75 11.08 3.79
C GLN A 157 9.52 9.62 3.40
N ARG A 158 8.50 9.36 2.56
CA ARG A 158 8.25 8.03 1.99
C ARG A 158 9.42 7.59 1.10
N GLU A 159 9.95 8.48 0.25
CA GLU A 159 11.10 8.20 -0.60
C GLU A 159 12.36 7.82 0.22
N HIS A 160 12.68 8.61 1.26
CA HIS A 160 13.80 8.30 2.15
C HIS A 160 13.66 6.93 2.82
N PHE A 161 12.43 6.54 3.17
CA PHE A 161 12.15 5.25 3.76
C PHE A 161 12.24 4.10 2.73
N THR A 162 11.79 4.32 1.49
CA THR A 162 11.94 3.36 0.39
C THR A 162 13.41 2.99 0.16
N ARG A 163 14.34 3.95 0.25
CA ARG A 163 15.78 3.67 0.16
C ARG A 163 16.27 2.71 1.26
N PHE A 164 15.73 2.79 2.46
CA PHE A 164 16.02 1.83 3.54
C PHE A 164 15.44 0.45 3.23
N SER A 165 14.17 0.38 2.80
CA SER A 165 13.50 -0.87 2.44
C SER A 165 14.25 -1.62 1.33
N ASN A 166 14.68 -0.91 0.29
CA ASN A 166 15.45 -1.48 -0.82
C ASN A 166 16.80 -2.05 -0.35
N ARG A 167 17.48 -1.39 0.59
CA ARG A 167 18.71 -1.91 1.20
C ARG A 167 18.46 -3.18 2.02
N MET A 168 17.33 -3.27 2.71
CA MET A 168 16.96 -4.48 3.45
C MET A 168 16.62 -5.64 2.52
N SER A 169 15.91 -5.39 1.42
CA SER A 169 15.64 -6.40 0.39
C SER A 169 16.96 -6.94 -0.17
N PHE A 170 17.90 -6.06 -0.54
CA PHE A 170 19.20 -6.46 -1.04
C PHE A 170 19.98 -7.36 -0.05
N LEU A 171 19.99 -7.03 1.24
CA LEU A 171 20.66 -7.85 2.25
C LEU A 171 19.97 -9.22 2.44
N SER A 172 18.64 -9.24 2.38
CA SER A 172 17.85 -10.48 2.41
C SER A 172 18.16 -11.38 1.22
N ASP A 173 18.17 -10.82 0.01
CA ASP A 173 18.47 -11.54 -1.24
C ASP A 173 19.91 -12.06 -1.23
N THR A 174 20.85 -11.25 -0.72
CA THR A 174 22.25 -11.63 -0.56
C THR A 174 22.40 -12.80 0.42
N ALA A 175 21.67 -12.80 1.55
CA ALA A 175 21.69 -13.92 2.49
C ALA A 175 21.16 -15.22 1.86
N GLY A 176 20.07 -15.13 1.10
CA GLY A 176 19.54 -16.26 0.33
C GLY A 176 20.53 -16.78 -0.72
N ALA A 177 21.16 -15.87 -1.47
CA ALA A 177 22.16 -16.21 -2.48
C ALA A 177 23.42 -16.85 -1.86
N LEU A 178 23.89 -16.38 -0.71
CA LEU A 178 24.98 -17.02 0.03
C LEU A 178 24.61 -18.43 0.52
N GLY A 179 23.36 -18.66 0.89
CA GLY A 179 22.87 -20.00 1.20
C GLY A 179 22.91 -20.94 -0.01
N LEU A 180 22.49 -20.44 -1.18
CA LEU A 180 22.59 -21.18 -2.43
C LEU A 180 24.05 -21.43 -2.85
N LEU A 181 24.95 -20.45 -2.68
CA LEU A 181 26.39 -20.63 -2.90
C LEU A 181 26.95 -21.77 -2.03
N GLY A 182 26.45 -21.90 -0.79
CA GLY A 182 26.77 -23.00 0.09
C GLY A 182 26.41 -24.37 -0.46
N THR A 183 25.28 -24.51 -1.18
CA THR A 183 24.96 -25.78 -1.88
C THR A 183 25.91 -26.10 -3.00
N VAL A 184 26.25 -25.09 -3.81
CA VAL A 184 27.20 -25.27 -4.91
C VAL A 184 28.56 -25.68 -4.37
N TRP A 185 29.00 -25.07 -3.27
CA TRP A 185 30.25 -25.40 -2.60
C TRP A 185 30.24 -26.79 -1.97
N GLY A 186 29.15 -27.17 -1.30
CA GLY A 186 28.99 -28.52 -0.73
C GLY A 186 29.00 -29.61 -1.80
N MET A 187 28.32 -29.38 -2.92
CA MET A 187 28.36 -30.28 -4.08
C MET A 187 29.75 -30.33 -4.71
N PHE A 188 30.44 -29.19 -4.82
CA PHE A 188 31.82 -29.16 -5.30
C PHE A 188 32.73 -30.02 -4.41
N LEU A 189 32.68 -29.88 -3.09
CA LEU A 189 33.46 -30.71 -2.16
C LEU A 189 33.15 -32.21 -2.27
N THR A 190 31.89 -32.57 -2.57
CA THR A 190 31.47 -33.96 -2.77
C THR A 190 32.13 -34.61 -4.00
N PHE A 191 32.27 -33.87 -5.11
CA PHE A 191 32.70 -34.41 -6.40
C PHE A 191 34.14 -34.05 -6.79
N PHE A 192 34.74 -33.08 -6.13
CA PHE A 192 36.10 -32.63 -6.43
C PHE A 192 37.15 -33.62 -5.90
N GLY A 193 38.05 -34.05 -6.79
CA GLY A 193 39.12 -35.00 -6.45
C GLY A 193 38.88 -36.46 -6.89
N GLY A 194 37.70 -36.78 -7.47
CA GLY A 194 37.47 -38.01 -8.24
C GLY A 194 37.34 -39.31 -7.45
N THR A 195 37.54 -39.31 -6.12
CA THR A 195 37.36 -40.48 -5.26
C THR A 195 36.04 -40.42 -4.49
N LEU A 196 35.21 -41.45 -4.66
CA LEU A 196 33.90 -41.56 -4.01
C LEU A 196 34.04 -42.20 -2.62
N ASP A 197 34.41 -41.39 -1.64
CA ASP A 197 34.39 -41.77 -0.22
C ASP A 197 33.05 -41.38 0.42
N SER A 198 32.37 -42.35 1.07
CA SER A 198 31.09 -42.15 1.73
C SER A 198 31.11 -41.00 2.74
N GLN A 199 32.22 -40.82 3.47
CA GLN A 199 32.33 -39.76 4.46
C GLN A 199 32.39 -38.36 3.82
N ARG A 200 33.06 -38.22 2.68
CA ARG A 200 33.12 -36.95 1.93
C ARG A 200 31.77 -36.57 1.34
N ILE A 201 31.04 -37.55 0.80
CA ILE A 201 29.70 -37.34 0.24
C ILE A 201 28.74 -36.85 1.31
N LEU A 202 28.74 -37.49 2.48
CA LEU A 202 27.90 -37.09 3.61
C LEU A 202 28.25 -35.68 4.12
N ASN A 203 29.54 -35.34 4.21
CA ASN A 203 29.98 -34.01 4.64
C ASN A 203 29.61 -32.91 3.65
N GLY A 204 29.83 -33.11 2.34
CA GLY A 204 29.49 -32.12 1.32
C GLY A 204 27.97 -31.90 1.18
N MET A 205 27.18 -32.97 1.31
CA MET A 205 25.72 -32.89 1.36
C MET A 205 25.22 -32.15 2.62
N GLY A 206 25.83 -32.41 3.78
CA GLY A 206 25.50 -31.72 5.04
C GLY A 206 25.77 -30.21 4.97
N ILE A 207 26.94 -29.81 4.48
CA ILE A 207 27.30 -28.41 4.26
C ILE A 207 26.29 -27.72 3.33
N ALA A 208 25.92 -28.39 2.22
CA ALA A 208 24.97 -27.86 1.26
C ALA A 208 23.59 -27.59 1.86
N LEU A 209 23.03 -28.56 2.58
CA LEU A 209 21.69 -28.44 3.16
C LEU A 209 21.61 -27.35 4.24
N ILE A 210 22.61 -27.30 5.12
CA ILE A 210 22.61 -26.40 6.28
C ILE A 210 22.85 -24.95 5.86
N THR A 211 23.75 -24.71 4.91
CA THR A 211 23.99 -23.35 4.41
C THR A 211 22.78 -22.77 3.68
N THR A 212 22.05 -23.58 2.91
CA THR A 212 20.79 -23.14 2.28
C THR A 212 19.71 -22.86 3.32
N LEU A 213 19.54 -23.75 4.28
CA LEU A 213 18.58 -23.55 5.36
C LEU A 213 18.87 -22.24 6.11
N LEU A 214 20.14 -22.02 6.47
CA LEU A 214 20.57 -20.81 7.17
C LEU A 214 20.34 -19.53 6.35
N GLY A 215 20.68 -19.54 5.06
CA GLY A 215 20.47 -18.39 4.17
C GLY A 215 18.98 -18.03 4.00
N LEU A 216 18.11 -19.04 3.87
CA LEU A 216 16.67 -18.85 3.78
C LEU A 216 16.08 -18.31 5.09
N VAL A 217 16.47 -18.87 6.24
CA VAL A 217 16.00 -18.40 7.54
C VAL A 217 16.37 -16.94 7.77
N VAL A 218 17.63 -16.57 7.49
CA VAL A 218 18.10 -15.19 7.62
C VAL A 218 17.35 -14.25 6.67
N SER A 219 17.15 -14.63 5.41
CA SER A 219 16.38 -13.85 4.43
C SER A 219 14.95 -13.59 4.91
N ILE A 220 14.26 -14.62 5.42
CA ILE A 220 12.89 -14.50 5.94
C ILE A 220 12.85 -13.54 7.13
N ILE A 221 13.81 -13.64 8.06
CA ILE A 221 13.86 -12.78 9.24
C ILE A 221 14.06 -11.31 8.84
N ILE A 222 14.99 -11.03 7.92
CA ILE A 222 15.26 -9.67 7.43
C ILE A 222 14.02 -9.09 6.74
N ASN A 223 13.38 -9.86 5.84
CA ASN A 223 12.17 -9.41 5.13
C ASN A 223 11.00 -9.14 6.07
N PHE A 224 10.76 -10.03 7.02
CA PHE A 224 9.71 -9.85 8.02
C PHE A 224 9.95 -8.60 8.87
N ALA A 225 11.17 -8.44 9.40
CA ALA A 225 11.52 -7.28 10.21
C ALA A 225 11.43 -5.97 9.42
N SER A 226 11.91 -5.94 8.18
CA SER A 226 11.81 -4.78 7.29
C SER A 226 10.35 -4.39 7.02
N THR A 227 9.48 -5.38 6.78
CA THR A 227 8.04 -5.17 6.53
C THR A 227 7.36 -4.56 7.75
N GLU A 228 7.64 -5.05 8.96
CA GLU A 228 7.07 -4.51 10.19
C GLU A 228 7.53 -3.06 10.47
N VAL A 229 8.80 -2.74 10.23
CA VAL A 229 9.31 -1.36 10.34
C VAL A 229 8.64 -0.45 9.33
N SER A 230 8.42 -0.92 8.10
CA SER A 230 7.72 -0.19 7.04
C SER A 230 6.28 0.14 7.41
N ASN A 231 5.55 -0.87 7.91
CA ASN A 231 4.18 -0.70 8.37
C ASN A 231 4.10 0.27 9.55
N PHE A 232 5.05 0.19 10.50
CA PHE A 232 5.11 1.12 11.63
C PHE A 232 5.38 2.55 11.18
N PHE A 233 6.33 2.76 10.27
CA PHE A 233 6.65 4.08 9.72
C PHE A 233 5.46 4.68 8.98
N ASN A 234 4.80 3.92 8.10
CA ASN A 234 3.64 4.42 7.34
C ASN A 234 2.49 4.84 8.26
N ARG A 235 2.15 4.02 9.26
CA ARG A 235 1.13 4.38 10.27
C ARG A 235 1.51 5.61 11.08
N ARG A 236 2.80 5.81 11.33
CA ARG A 236 3.32 6.98 12.05
C ARG A 236 3.24 8.23 11.18
N LEU A 237 3.65 8.14 9.92
CA LEU A 237 3.63 9.24 8.95
C LEU A 237 2.19 9.74 8.72
N GLU A 238 1.23 8.83 8.59
CA GLU A 238 -0.19 9.17 8.46
C GLU A 238 -0.71 9.98 9.65
N ARG A 239 -0.38 9.56 10.89
CA ARG A 239 -0.77 10.31 12.09
C ARG A 239 -0.11 11.70 12.17
N VAL A 240 1.15 11.82 11.77
CA VAL A 240 1.82 13.14 11.72
C VAL A 240 1.14 14.06 10.71
N PHE A 241 0.76 13.52 9.55
CA PHE A 241 0.04 14.26 8.52
C PHE A 241 -1.32 14.75 9.02
N GLU A 242 -2.11 13.87 9.63
CA GLU A 242 -3.44 14.20 10.17
C GLU A 242 -3.37 15.31 11.24
N VAL A 243 -2.44 15.20 12.19
CA VAL A 243 -2.23 16.23 13.23
C VAL A 243 -1.84 17.57 12.61
N ALA A 244 -0.95 17.56 11.62
CA ALA A 244 -0.55 18.79 10.95
C ALA A 244 -1.66 19.41 10.09
N ASP A 245 -2.50 18.59 9.47
CA ASP A 245 -3.64 19.07 8.69
C ASP A 245 -4.71 19.72 9.57
N ASN A 246 -4.93 19.16 10.77
CA ASN A 246 -5.78 19.75 11.79
C ASN A 246 -5.24 21.12 12.27
N LEU A 247 -3.93 21.23 12.48
CA LEU A 247 -3.29 22.50 12.86
C LEU A 247 -3.37 23.56 11.74
N ARG A 248 -3.17 23.16 10.49
CA ARG A 248 -3.41 24.03 9.32
C ARG A 248 -4.84 24.58 9.34
N THR A 249 -5.83 23.72 9.59
CA THR A 249 -7.25 24.11 9.67
C THR A 249 -7.53 25.07 10.83
N ARG A 250 -6.87 24.88 11.98
CA ARG A 250 -6.98 25.80 13.12
C ARG A 250 -6.29 27.13 12.89
N LEU A 251 -5.08 27.15 12.33
CA LEU A 251 -4.39 28.39 11.95
C LEU A 251 -5.22 29.19 10.94
N PHE A 252 -5.87 28.51 10.00
CA PHE A 252 -6.85 29.13 9.12
C PHE A 252 -7.98 29.79 9.92
N MET A 253 -8.62 29.07 10.84
CA MET A 253 -9.69 29.62 11.69
C MET A 253 -9.22 30.81 12.55
N THR A 254 -8.03 30.75 13.16
CA THR A 254 -7.46 31.85 13.97
C THR A 254 -7.10 33.07 13.12
N SER A 255 -6.52 32.88 11.93
CA SER A 255 -6.22 33.98 11.00
C SER A 255 -7.49 34.69 10.49
N VAL A 256 -8.59 33.95 10.35
CA VAL A 256 -9.91 34.49 10.01
C VAL A 256 -10.53 35.25 11.20
N ILE A 257 -10.23 34.86 12.44
CA ILE A 257 -10.69 35.55 13.66
C ILE A 257 -9.89 36.84 13.93
N SER A 258 -8.61 36.90 13.58
CA SER A 258 -7.80 38.12 13.79
C SER A 258 -8.23 39.31 12.92
N TYR A 259 -9.02 39.09 11.87
CA TYR A 259 -9.68 40.18 11.13
C TYR A 259 -10.94 40.71 11.82
N SER A 260 -11.58 39.92 12.69
CA SER A 260 -12.75 40.40 13.46
C SER A 260 -12.37 41.29 14.65
N ASP A 261 -11.18 41.11 15.25
CA ASP A 261 -10.72 41.98 16.35
C ASP A 261 -10.25 43.36 15.87
N PHE A 262 -9.67 43.47 14.66
CA PHE A 262 -9.31 44.78 14.08
C PHE A 262 -10.54 45.61 13.67
N ALA A 263 -11.71 44.98 13.55
CA ALA A 263 -12.98 45.65 13.27
C ALA A 263 -13.68 46.17 14.54
N LEU A 264 -13.26 45.74 15.73
CA LEU A 264 -13.90 46.13 16.99
C LEU A 264 -13.24 47.34 17.67
N GLU A 265 -12.01 47.70 17.30
CA GLU A 265 -11.30 48.83 17.92
C GLU A 265 -11.53 50.19 17.20
N ARG A 266 -12.32 50.18 16.11
CA ARG A 266 -12.73 51.42 15.41
C ARG A 266 -14.19 51.82 15.64
N SER A 267 -14.91 51.09 16.49
CA SER A 267 -16.33 51.33 16.80
C SER A 267 -16.53 51.80 18.25
N SER A 268 -15.75 52.79 18.69
CA SER A 268 -16.09 53.60 19.87
C SER A 268 -16.04 55.08 19.51
N ASN A 269 -16.99 55.53 18.70
CA ASN A 269 -17.48 56.91 18.75
C ASN A 269 -18.79 57.03 17.99
N GLY A 270 -19.80 57.59 18.68
CA GLY A 270 -20.85 58.39 18.06
C GLY A 270 -21.97 57.65 17.35
N ILE A 271 -23.00 57.32 18.14
CA ILE A 271 -24.44 57.51 17.88
C ILE A 271 -24.84 57.81 16.42
N GLU A 272 -25.67 56.94 15.84
CA GLU A 272 -26.99 57.37 15.36
C GLU A 272 -27.93 56.18 15.20
N SER A 273 -29.12 56.36 15.78
CA SER A 273 -30.29 55.53 15.60
C SER A 273 -30.72 55.59 14.14
N GLU A 274 -30.54 54.52 13.37
CA GLU A 274 -31.24 54.35 12.11
C GLU A 274 -32.19 53.16 12.16
N SER A 275 -33.44 53.53 11.91
CA SER A 275 -34.65 52.77 11.68
C SER A 275 -34.50 51.38 11.08
N MET A 276 -35.38 50.48 11.57
CA MET A 276 -35.88 49.32 10.84
C MET A 276 -36.13 49.65 9.37
N GLN A 277 -35.35 49.07 8.45
CA GLN A 277 -35.69 48.97 7.04
C GLN A 277 -36.18 47.55 6.72
N SER A 278 -37.35 47.51 6.07
CA SER A 278 -38.02 46.33 5.51
C SER A 278 -37.14 45.63 4.44
N PRO A 279 -37.41 44.36 4.07
CA PRO A 279 -36.41 43.37 3.73
C PRO A 279 -35.57 43.77 2.51
N SER A 280 -34.28 43.98 2.74
CA SER A 280 -33.27 43.90 1.69
C SER A 280 -33.38 42.53 1.01
N GLU A 281 -33.62 42.53 -0.31
CA GLU A 281 -33.73 41.34 -1.15
C GLU A 281 -32.61 40.34 -0.83
N ILE A 282 -32.98 39.17 -0.29
CA ILE A 282 -32.04 38.13 0.13
C ILE A 282 -31.54 37.42 -1.13
N ARG A 283 -30.22 37.26 -1.27
CA ARG A 283 -29.59 36.48 -2.33
C ARG A 283 -28.78 35.33 -1.75
N LEU A 284 -28.69 34.23 -2.51
CA LEU A 284 -27.82 33.11 -2.20
C LEU A 284 -26.53 33.21 -3.02
N ARG A 285 -25.40 32.96 -2.35
CA ARG A 285 -24.08 32.82 -2.98
C ARG A 285 -23.51 31.45 -2.64
N SER A 286 -23.03 30.69 -3.62
CA SER A 286 -22.34 29.43 -3.36
C SER A 286 -21.04 29.66 -2.60
N THR A 287 -20.82 28.95 -1.49
CA THR A 287 -19.54 28.91 -0.75
C THR A 287 -18.71 27.66 -1.06
N CYS A 288 -19.30 26.69 -1.78
CA CYS A 288 -18.61 25.54 -2.36
C CYS A 288 -18.72 25.52 -3.88
N GLU A 289 -17.98 24.60 -4.52
CA GLU A 289 -18.12 24.33 -5.95
C GLU A 289 -19.56 23.88 -6.27
N GLN A 290 -20.17 24.51 -7.28
CA GLN A 290 -21.51 24.14 -7.74
C GLN A 290 -21.52 22.81 -8.49
N LYS A 291 -20.40 22.43 -9.12
CA LYS A 291 -20.23 21.13 -9.74
C LYS A 291 -19.37 20.25 -8.85
N GLN A 292 -19.93 19.16 -8.34
CA GLN A 292 -19.24 18.25 -7.43
C GLN A 292 -19.27 16.82 -7.96
N TYR A 293 -18.32 15.99 -7.52
CA TYR A 293 -18.26 14.57 -7.88
C TYR A 293 -18.31 13.72 -6.62
N SER A 294 -19.03 12.60 -6.67
CA SER A 294 -19.03 11.61 -5.60
C SER A 294 -19.25 10.20 -6.15
N ILE A 295 -18.81 9.23 -5.36
CA ILE A 295 -19.04 7.81 -5.64
C ILE A 295 -20.47 7.47 -5.23
N VAL A 296 -21.20 6.74 -6.09
CA VAL A 296 -22.54 6.22 -5.76
C VAL A 296 -22.50 5.42 -4.45
N GLY A 297 -23.45 5.70 -3.56
CA GLY A 297 -23.55 5.10 -2.23
C GLY A 297 -22.73 5.81 -1.15
N ARG A 298 -22.11 6.96 -1.45
CA ARG A 298 -21.36 7.77 -0.47
C ARG A 298 -21.88 9.20 -0.36
N HIS A 299 -21.69 9.77 0.82
CA HIS A 299 -21.88 11.20 1.05
C HIS A 299 -20.85 12.02 0.27
N LEU A 300 -21.23 13.22 -0.18
CA LEU A 300 -20.28 14.19 -0.72
C LEU A 300 -19.18 14.47 0.32
N GLN A 301 -17.95 14.57 -0.15
CA GLN A 301 -16.79 14.89 0.71
C GLN A 301 -16.88 16.30 1.31
N ARG A 302 -17.56 17.21 0.60
CA ARG A 302 -17.90 18.55 1.09
C ARG A 302 -19.43 18.69 1.04
N PRO A 303 -20.08 19.21 2.09
CA PRO A 303 -21.50 19.47 2.04
C PRO A 303 -21.83 20.55 1.00
N LEU A 304 -23.08 20.60 0.57
CA LEU A 304 -23.60 21.73 -0.19
C LEU A 304 -23.64 22.94 0.74
N SER A 305 -23.05 24.06 0.34
CA SER A 305 -22.88 25.22 1.22
C SER A 305 -23.23 26.50 0.45
N VAL A 306 -24.12 27.30 1.03
CA VAL A 306 -24.53 28.61 0.52
C VAL A 306 -24.39 29.67 1.59
N GLN A 307 -24.19 30.92 1.17
CA GLN A 307 -24.20 32.10 2.01
C GLN A 307 -25.37 33.00 1.64
N THR A 308 -26.18 33.36 2.64
CA THR A 308 -27.27 34.33 2.53
C THR A 308 -26.71 35.73 2.67
N VAL A 309 -26.87 36.57 1.65
CA VAL A 309 -26.38 37.96 1.63
C VAL A 309 -27.50 38.92 1.25
N ASN A 310 -27.39 40.16 1.71
CA ASN A 310 -28.27 41.24 1.25
C ASN A 310 -27.80 41.80 -0.11
N SER A 311 -28.54 42.78 -0.66
CA SER A 311 -28.21 43.46 -1.91
C SER A 311 -26.83 44.14 -1.93
N GLN A 312 -26.25 44.41 -0.75
CA GLN A 312 -24.93 45.02 -0.57
C GLN A 312 -23.82 43.97 -0.35
N GLY A 313 -24.15 42.67 -0.38
CA GLY A 313 -23.19 41.58 -0.18
C GLY A 313 -22.85 41.27 1.28
N ILE A 314 -23.57 41.86 2.24
CA ILE A 314 -23.38 41.64 3.68
C ILE A 314 -24.08 40.33 4.07
N PRO A 315 -23.44 39.41 4.81
CA PRO A 315 -24.06 38.18 5.26
C PRO A 315 -25.23 38.42 6.23
N ILE A 316 -26.34 37.72 6.00
CA ILE A 316 -27.52 37.75 6.86
C ILE A 316 -27.58 36.45 7.66
N THR A 317 -27.62 36.55 9.00
CA THR A 317 -27.78 35.40 9.90
C THR A 317 -29.26 35.07 10.11
N GLY A 318 -29.60 33.82 10.42
CA GLY A 318 -30.97 33.47 10.82
C GLY A 318 -31.94 33.26 9.66
N VAL A 319 -31.47 33.22 8.42
CA VAL A 319 -32.31 33.01 7.23
C VAL A 319 -32.54 31.51 7.03
N GLU A 320 -33.79 31.10 6.82
CA GLU A 320 -34.13 29.73 6.46
C GLU A 320 -33.81 29.45 4.99
N VAL A 321 -32.89 28.51 4.76
CA VAL A 321 -32.52 28.04 3.43
C VAL A 321 -33.07 26.63 3.26
N ILE A 322 -33.75 26.41 2.15
CA ILE A 322 -34.34 25.13 1.76
C ILE A 322 -33.44 24.52 0.68
N PHE A 323 -32.97 23.30 0.91
CA PHE A 323 -32.33 22.47 -0.09
C PHE A 323 -33.33 21.43 -0.60
N GLU A 324 -33.46 21.29 -1.91
CA GLU A 324 -34.35 20.33 -2.56
C GLU A 324 -33.62 19.55 -3.65
N VAL A 325 -33.70 18.22 -3.59
CA VAL A 325 -33.17 17.32 -4.60
C VAL A 325 -34.18 17.22 -5.74
N LEU A 326 -33.75 17.54 -6.97
CA LEU A 326 -34.58 17.37 -8.16
C LEU A 326 -34.38 15.97 -8.74
N GLY A 327 -35.48 15.22 -8.80
CA GLY A 327 -35.51 13.85 -9.33
C GLY A 327 -35.06 12.79 -8.32
N GLU A 328 -34.77 11.60 -8.84
CA GLU A 328 -34.37 10.43 -8.04
C GLU A 328 -32.83 10.28 -7.96
N GLY A 329 -32.34 9.45 -7.04
CA GLY A 329 -30.91 9.10 -6.95
C GLY A 329 -30.07 9.97 -6.01
N GLY A 330 -30.69 10.53 -4.97
CA GLY A 330 -29.97 11.22 -3.92
C GLY A 330 -30.85 11.62 -2.75
N TYR A 331 -30.25 11.70 -1.57
CA TYR A 331 -30.92 12.12 -0.34
C TYR A 331 -30.10 13.18 0.39
N LEU A 332 -30.80 14.09 1.04
CA LEU A 332 -30.25 15.03 2.00
C LEU A 332 -30.22 14.37 3.40
N VAL A 333 -30.27 15.19 4.45
CA VAL A 333 -30.29 14.75 5.85
C VAL A 333 -31.50 13.83 6.11
N ASP A 334 -31.31 12.80 6.94
CA ASP A 334 -32.34 11.84 7.35
C ASP A 334 -33.10 11.14 6.21
N LYS A 335 -32.42 10.94 5.06
CA LYS A 335 -32.99 10.32 3.84
C LYS A 335 -34.15 11.11 3.22
N GLN A 336 -34.21 12.41 3.45
CA GLN A 336 -35.21 13.29 2.86
C GLN A 336 -34.72 13.84 1.52
N THR A 337 -35.64 14.17 0.61
CA THR A 337 -35.31 14.91 -0.64
C THR A 337 -35.43 16.42 -0.47
N ARG A 338 -35.87 16.88 0.69
CA ARG A 338 -35.99 18.29 1.05
C ARG A 338 -35.50 18.51 2.47
N TYR A 339 -34.68 19.54 2.68
CA TYR A 339 -34.07 19.84 3.97
C TYR A 339 -33.99 21.35 4.20
N THR A 340 -34.49 21.81 5.34
CA THR A 340 -34.46 23.23 5.72
C THR A 340 -33.46 23.45 6.83
N VAL A 341 -32.61 24.48 6.70
CA VAL A 341 -31.58 24.84 7.67
C VAL A 341 -31.45 26.35 7.78
N THR A 342 -31.24 26.84 9.00
CA THR A 342 -31.06 28.26 9.28
C THR A 342 -29.59 28.69 9.12
N SER A 343 -29.34 29.82 8.47
CA SER A 343 -28.00 30.36 8.26
C SER A 343 -27.32 30.79 9.58
N ASN A 344 -26.02 30.46 9.72
CA ASN A 344 -25.23 30.73 10.92
C ASN A 344 -24.78 32.21 11.01
N LYS A 345 -23.96 32.55 12.01
CA LYS A 345 -23.44 33.92 12.24
C LYS A 345 -22.64 34.51 11.06
N LYS A 346 -22.13 33.67 10.14
CA LYS A 346 -21.44 34.08 8.91
C LYS A 346 -22.39 34.10 7.70
N GLY A 347 -23.69 33.92 7.92
CA GLY A 347 -24.72 33.77 6.90
C GLY A 347 -24.63 32.46 6.14
N THR A 348 -23.91 31.44 6.62
CA THR A 348 -23.74 30.17 5.90
C THR A 348 -24.77 29.13 6.31
N ALA A 349 -25.35 28.44 5.32
CA ALA A 349 -26.27 27.32 5.47
C ALA A 349 -25.72 26.10 4.70
N GLU A 350 -25.75 24.92 5.31
CA GLU A 350 -25.12 23.72 4.77
C GLU A 350 -26.04 22.51 4.80
N ALA A 351 -25.93 21.65 3.78
CA ALA A 351 -26.65 20.40 3.68
C ALA A 351 -25.73 19.24 3.26
N SER A 352 -25.76 18.17 4.03
CA SER A 352 -25.13 16.90 3.65
C SER A 352 -25.97 16.22 2.57
N PHE A 353 -25.31 15.70 1.54
CA PHE A 353 -25.96 14.95 0.46
C PHE A 353 -25.34 13.56 0.30
N LEU A 354 -26.19 12.55 0.27
CA LEU A 354 -25.88 11.15 -0.02
C LEU A 354 -26.31 10.84 -1.46
N LEU A 355 -25.34 10.49 -2.31
CA LEU A 355 -25.62 10.08 -3.67
C LEU A 355 -26.01 8.59 -3.72
N THR A 356 -27.09 8.25 -4.42
CA THR A 356 -27.59 6.87 -4.55
C THR A 356 -28.04 6.54 -5.98
N GLY A 357 -28.26 5.27 -6.29
CA GLY A 357 -28.82 4.84 -7.58
C GLY A 357 -27.81 4.85 -8.74
N GLU A 358 -28.24 5.33 -9.90
CA GLU A 358 -27.45 5.28 -11.13
C GLU A 358 -26.41 6.40 -11.24
N VAL A 359 -25.31 6.09 -11.92
CA VAL A 359 -24.28 7.06 -12.37
C VAL A 359 -24.93 8.14 -13.23
N GLY A 360 -24.55 9.40 -12.99
CA GLY A 360 -25.10 10.52 -13.75
C GLY A 360 -25.16 11.81 -12.96
N LYS A 361 -25.83 12.81 -13.54
CA LYS A 361 -26.01 14.12 -12.91
C LYS A 361 -27.24 14.10 -11.99
N ARG A 362 -27.08 14.69 -10.81
CA ARG A 362 -28.16 15.03 -9.88
C ARG A 362 -28.13 16.51 -9.62
N THR A 363 -29.31 17.13 -9.55
CA THR A 363 -29.44 18.55 -9.29
C THR A 363 -30.01 18.74 -7.90
N VAL A 364 -29.37 19.57 -7.10
CA VAL A 364 -29.92 20.05 -5.83
C VAL A 364 -30.05 21.57 -5.92
N VAL A 365 -31.22 22.08 -5.58
CA VAL A 365 -31.51 23.51 -5.57
C VAL A 365 -31.52 24.00 -4.14
N ALA A 366 -30.83 25.10 -3.87
CA ALA A 366 -30.99 25.87 -2.64
C ALA A 366 -31.84 27.11 -2.93
N SER A 367 -32.80 27.42 -2.06
CA SER A 367 -33.66 28.61 -2.17
C SER A 367 -34.04 29.16 -0.80
N VAL A 368 -34.43 30.44 -0.77
CA VAL A 368 -35.00 31.10 0.42
C VAL A 368 -36.48 31.34 0.14
N ASN A 369 -37.36 30.94 1.07
CA ASN A 369 -38.82 31.09 0.95
C ASN A 369 -39.41 30.53 -0.37
N ASP A 370 -38.83 29.48 -0.93
CA ASP A 370 -39.19 28.91 -2.25
C ASP A 370 -39.25 29.95 -3.40
N ASN A 371 -38.51 31.05 -3.27
CA ASN A 371 -38.51 32.10 -4.28
C ASN A 371 -37.57 31.74 -5.44
N GLU A 372 -38.11 31.69 -6.66
CA GLU A 372 -37.38 31.45 -7.91
C GLU A 372 -36.18 32.40 -8.09
N HIS A 373 -36.29 33.66 -7.65
CA HIS A 373 -35.23 34.65 -7.76
C HIS A 373 -34.05 34.44 -6.80
N THR A 374 -34.19 33.50 -5.86
CA THR A 374 -33.16 33.14 -4.87
C THR A 374 -32.56 31.77 -5.11
N LYS A 375 -32.95 31.08 -6.19
CA LYS A 375 -32.49 29.72 -6.48
C LYS A 375 -31.01 29.68 -6.86
N LEU A 376 -30.33 28.69 -6.32
CA LEU A 376 -28.96 28.34 -6.64
C LEU A 376 -28.86 26.84 -6.86
N GLU A 377 -28.37 26.44 -8.03
CA GLU A 377 -28.26 25.03 -8.39
C GLU A 377 -26.87 24.46 -8.09
N PHE A 378 -26.88 23.21 -7.63
CA PHE A 378 -25.72 22.34 -7.49
C PHE A 378 -25.87 21.15 -8.43
N GLN A 379 -24.86 20.89 -9.26
CA GLN A 379 -24.76 19.72 -10.11
C GLN A 379 -23.80 18.70 -9.51
N ILE A 380 -24.35 17.59 -9.03
CA ILE A 380 -23.60 16.49 -8.45
C ILE A 380 -23.46 15.38 -9.48
N HIS A 381 -22.23 15.01 -9.80
CA HIS A 381 -21.90 13.95 -10.73
C HIS A 381 -21.56 12.68 -9.98
N GLY A 382 -22.41 11.67 -10.13
CA GLY A 382 -22.13 10.33 -9.68
C GLY A 382 -21.12 9.63 -10.55
N VAL A 383 -20.13 9.00 -9.91
CA VAL A 383 -19.23 8.03 -10.53
C VAL A 383 -19.47 6.64 -9.93
N PRO A 384 -19.18 5.55 -10.67
CA PRO A 384 -19.38 4.19 -10.18
C PRO A 384 -18.66 3.90 -8.86
N GLY A 385 -19.24 3.00 -8.07
CA GLY A 385 -18.63 2.44 -6.87
C GLY A 385 -17.38 1.60 -7.12
N PRO A 386 -16.70 1.14 -6.04
CA PRO A 386 -15.66 0.13 -6.16
C PRO A 386 -16.19 -1.14 -6.87
N PRO A 387 -15.34 -1.86 -7.62
CA PRO A 387 -15.70 -3.12 -8.27
C PRO A 387 -16.33 -4.11 -7.29
N ALA A 388 -17.50 -4.65 -7.62
CA ALA A 388 -18.22 -5.60 -6.77
C ALA A 388 -18.56 -6.91 -7.48
N LYS A 389 -18.74 -6.88 -8.81
CA LYS A 389 -19.14 -8.05 -9.59
C LYS A 389 -18.42 -8.08 -10.94
N LEU A 390 -17.89 -9.25 -11.31
CA LEU A 390 -17.32 -9.52 -12.63
C LEU A 390 -18.06 -10.70 -13.25
N VAL A 391 -18.55 -10.56 -14.48
CA VAL A 391 -19.31 -11.61 -15.19
C VAL A 391 -18.80 -11.80 -16.62
N SER A 392 -18.88 -13.01 -17.15
CA SER A 392 -18.65 -13.27 -18.57
C SER A 392 -19.82 -12.72 -19.41
N VAL A 393 -19.50 -11.94 -20.44
CA VAL A 393 -20.46 -11.43 -21.43
C VAL A 393 -20.42 -12.27 -22.70
N SER A 394 -19.22 -12.60 -23.19
CA SER A 394 -19.10 -13.35 -24.45
C SER A 394 -17.78 -14.12 -24.55
N GLY A 395 -17.73 -15.01 -25.54
CA GLY A 395 -16.52 -15.71 -25.94
C GLY A 395 -16.24 -17.04 -25.23
N ASN A 396 -17.06 -17.47 -24.29
CA ASN A 396 -16.86 -18.78 -23.65
C ASN A 396 -17.22 -19.96 -24.58
N HIS A 397 -16.64 -21.13 -24.33
CA HIS A 397 -16.95 -22.40 -25.01
C HIS A 397 -16.81 -22.36 -26.54
N GLN A 398 -15.71 -21.81 -27.03
CA GLN A 398 -15.45 -21.70 -28.48
C GLN A 398 -14.54 -22.81 -29.00
N SER A 399 -14.46 -22.94 -30.31
CA SER A 399 -13.43 -23.74 -30.97
C SER A 399 -12.81 -23.00 -32.15
N ALA A 400 -11.56 -23.31 -32.44
CA ALA A 400 -10.88 -22.90 -33.67
C ALA A 400 -9.79 -23.94 -34.01
N ALA A 401 -9.26 -23.91 -35.21
CA ALA A 401 -8.15 -24.79 -35.57
C ALA A 401 -6.88 -24.44 -34.77
N THR A 402 -5.98 -25.41 -34.60
CA THR A 402 -4.66 -25.19 -33.98
C THR A 402 -3.94 -24.02 -34.63
N GLY A 403 -3.37 -23.11 -33.82
CA GLY A 403 -2.67 -21.93 -34.30
C GLY A 403 -3.57 -20.77 -34.78
N GLN A 404 -4.90 -20.92 -34.81
CA GLN A 404 -5.82 -19.86 -35.26
C GLN A 404 -6.37 -19.00 -34.12
N LEU A 405 -6.82 -17.80 -34.47
CA LEU A 405 -7.52 -16.88 -33.59
C LEU A 405 -8.95 -17.40 -33.31
N ILE A 406 -9.40 -17.30 -32.06
CA ILE A 406 -10.80 -17.56 -31.72
C ILE A 406 -11.76 -16.58 -32.41
N GLY A 407 -12.97 -17.05 -32.74
CA GLY A 407 -13.94 -16.26 -33.54
C GLY A 407 -14.58 -15.08 -32.80
N LYS A 408 -14.75 -15.18 -31.48
CA LYS A 408 -15.22 -14.09 -30.60
C LYS A 408 -14.20 -13.84 -29.49
N PRO A 409 -13.95 -12.58 -29.09
CA PRO A 409 -13.09 -12.31 -27.94
C PRO A 409 -13.74 -12.83 -26.64
N PHE A 410 -12.92 -13.15 -25.64
CA PHE A 410 -13.39 -13.31 -24.27
C PHE A 410 -13.73 -11.93 -23.72
N VAL A 411 -14.98 -11.72 -23.32
CA VAL A 411 -15.44 -10.43 -22.80
C VAL A 411 -16.00 -10.62 -21.40
N VAL A 412 -15.55 -9.80 -20.48
CA VAL A 412 -16.14 -9.68 -19.13
C VAL A 412 -16.73 -8.29 -18.93
N GLU A 413 -17.72 -8.18 -18.05
CA GLU A 413 -18.30 -6.92 -17.60
C GLU A 413 -18.12 -6.78 -16.09
N LEU A 414 -17.61 -5.62 -15.69
CA LEU A 414 -17.35 -5.24 -14.31
C LEU A 414 -18.36 -4.18 -13.85
N SER A 415 -19.08 -4.50 -12.78
CA SER A 415 -20.06 -3.62 -12.15
C SER A 415 -19.79 -3.40 -10.66
N ASP A 416 -20.28 -2.28 -10.14
CA ASP A 416 -20.29 -1.97 -8.71
C ASP A 416 -21.45 -2.68 -7.99
N ALA A 417 -21.61 -2.43 -6.69
CA ALA A 417 -22.64 -3.07 -5.86
C ALA A 417 -24.08 -2.66 -6.24
N PHE A 418 -24.24 -1.58 -7.01
CA PHE A 418 -25.52 -1.05 -7.47
C PHE A 418 -25.81 -1.42 -8.93
N GLY A 419 -24.93 -2.20 -9.58
CA GLY A 419 -25.06 -2.59 -10.97
C GLY A 419 -24.54 -1.55 -11.96
N ASN A 420 -23.88 -0.49 -11.51
CA ASN A 420 -23.28 0.48 -12.42
C ASN A 420 -21.98 -0.06 -13.02
N ALA A 421 -21.81 0.13 -14.33
CA ALA A 421 -20.58 -0.21 -15.04
C ALA A 421 -19.37 0.55 -14.48
N VAL A 422 -18.30 -0.17 -14.15
CA VAL A 422 -17.06 0.43 -13.63
C VAL A 422 -16.07 0.59 -14.79
N LYS A 423 -15.90 1.82 -15.26
CA LYS A 423 -14.94 2.21 -16.31
C LYS A 423 -13.51 2.32 -15.78
N ASP A 424 -12.52 2.18 -16.66
CA ASP A 424 -11.10 2.45 -16.43
C ASP A 424 -10.50 1.57 -15.31
N SER A 425 -11.11 0.40 -15.08
CA SER A 425 -10.68 -0.60 -14.10
C SER A 425 -9.85 -1.69 -14.76
N VAL A 426 -8.78 -2.10 -14.10
CA VAL A 426 -7.84 -3.10 -14.61
C VAL A 426 -8.42 -4.51 -14.51
N VAL A 427 -8.43 -5.23 -15.64
CA VAL A 427 -8.78 -6.66 -15.74
C VAL A 427 -7.57 -7.42 -16.30
N LEU A 428 -7.20 -8.48 -15.59
CA LEU A 428 -6.09 -9.36 -15.92
C LEU A 428 -6.61 -10.68 -16.48
N PHE A 429 -6.36 -10.95 -17.75
CA PHE A 429 -6.58 -12.25 -18.39
C PHE A 429 -5.32 -13.09 -18.27
N THR A 430 -5.49 -14.37 -17.92
CA THR A 430 -4.38 -15.28 -17.68
C THR A 430 -4.67 -16.65 -18.27
N ILE A 431 -3.79 -17.15 -19.14
CA ILE A 431 -3.88 -18.52 -19.64
C ILE A 431 -3.46 -19.47 -18.50
N THR A 432 -4.39 -20.30 -18.05
CA THR A 432 -4.18 -21.27 -16.96
C THR A 432 -3.95 -22.69 -17.48
N LYS A 433 -4.41 -22.99 -18.70
CA LYS A 433 -4.24 -24.28 -19.36
C LYS A 433 -4.12 -24.10 -20.87
N GLY A 434 -3.36 -24.97 -21.52
CA GLY A 434 -3.08 -24.89 -22.95
C GLY A 434 -1.84 -24.05 -23.26
N SER A 435 -1.52 -23.93 -24.54
CA SER A 435 -0.31 -23.27 -25.06
C SER A 435 -0.64 -22.12 -26.02
N GLY A 436 -1.84 -21.57 -25.91
CA GLY A 436 -2.26 -20.38 -26.66
C GLY A 436 -1.50 -19.10 -26.25
N ARG A 437 -1.79 -18.01 -26.96
CA ARG A 437 -1.25 -16.66 -26.70
C ARG A 437 -2.31 -15.60 -26.97
N PHE A 438 -2.26 -14.46 -26.29
CA PHE A 438 -3.18 -13.35 -26.59
C PHE A 438 -2.78 -12.63 -27.88
N ALA A 439 -3.78 -12.22 -28.67
CA ALA A 439 -3.58 -11.60 -29.98
C ALA A 439 -3.08 -10.14 -29.90
N HIS A 440 -3.41 -9.41 -28.83
CA HIS A 440 -3.06 -8.01 -28.60
C HIS A 440 -1.72 -7.82 -27.84
N TYR A 441 -0.80 -8.78 -27.92
CA TYR A 441 0.54 -8.61 -27.37
C TYR A 441 1.36 -7.67 -28.28
N ASN A 442 1.35 -6.37 -27.97
CA ASN A 442 2.25 -5.40 -28.61
C ASN A 442 3.68 -5.64 -28.12
N HIS A 443 4.55 -6.07 -29.04
CA HIS A 443 5.97 -6.33 -28.82
C HIS A 443 6.83 -5.05 -28.77
N ASP A 444 6.22 -3.87 -28.65
CA ASP A 444 6.92 -2.58 -28.79
C ASP A 444 7.65 -2.10 -27.51
N ASN A 445 7.47 -2.78 -26.36
CA ASN A 445 8.23 -2.47 -25.15
C ASN A 445 9.54 -3.27 -25.00
N ASP A 446 9.84 -4.19 -25.93
CA ASP A 446 11.05 -5.05 -25.90
C ASP A 446 12.04 -4.71 -27.02
N LYS A 447 12.28 -3.41 -27.27
CA LYS A 447 13.47 -2.99 -28.02
C LYS A 447 14.69 -2.90 -27.11
N GLU A 448 15.13 -4.05 -26.61
CA GLU A 448 16.56 -4.33 -26.48
C GLU A 448 16.82 -5.84 -26.48
N SER A 449 17.09 -6.34 -27.69
CA SER A 449 17.82 -7.58 -28.00
C SER A 449 17.13 -8.93 -27.81
N GLY A 450 16.41 -9.33 -28.86
CA GLY A 450 16.79 -10.56 -29.57
C GLY A 450 15.81 -11.73 -29.53
N GLY A 451 15.18 -12.00 -30.68
CA GLY A 451 15.03 -13.35 -31.19
C GLY A 451 13.99 -14.25 -30.53
N ILE A 452 12.89 -14.45 -31.25
CA ILE A 452 12.20 -15.74 -31.30
C ILE A 452 13.22 -16.84 -31.69
N THR A 453 13.87 -17.49 -30.72
CA THR A 453 14.34 -18.87 -30.85
C THR A 453 14.55 -19.54 -29.49
N SER A 454 13.71 -20.55 -29.21
CA SER A 454 13.99 -21.74 -28.40
C SER A 454 14.70 -21.58 -27.04
N VAL A 455 13.93 -21.72 -25.95
CA VAL A 455 14.42 -22.47 -24.77
C VAL A 455 13.39 -23.54 -24.38
N PHE A 456 13.30 -24.58 -25.21
CA PHE A 456 13.15 -25.93 -24.68
C PHE A 456 14.44 -26.24 -23.87
N LYS A 457 14.42 -25.98 -22.55
CA LYS A 457 15.17 -26.71 -21.49
C LYS A 457 15.14 -25.93 -20.17
N LYS A 458 14.11 -26.13 -19.36
CA LYS A 458 14.18 -26.48 -17.92
C LYS A 458 12.79 -26.37 -17.27
N LYS A 459 12.31 -27.52 -16.78
CA LYS A 459 11.48 -27.67 -15.57
C LYS A 459 10.10 -27.00 -15.57
N PHE A 460 9.12 -27.67 -16.19
CA PHE A 460 7.76 -27.90 -15.67
C PHE A 460 7.12 -26.81 -14.77
N LEU A 461 7.08 -25.55 -15.22
CA LEU A 461 6.02 -24.61 -14.86
C LEU A 461 5.75 -23.77 -16.11
N SER A 462 4.57 -23.97 -16.72
CA SER A 462 4.13 -23.21 -17.89
C SER A 462 4.27 -21.70 -17.58
N PRO A 463 4.95 -20.90 -18.42
CA PRO A 463 4.92 -19.46 -18.26
C PRO A 463 3.45 -19.04 -18.30
N LYS A 464 2.95 -18.47 -17.20
CA LYS A 464 1.57 -18.03 -17.08
C LYS A 464 1.44 -16.79 -17.97
N VAL A 465 1.00 -16.98 -19.22
CA VAL A 465 0.85 -15.88 -20.18
C VAL A 465 -0.29 -14.99 -19.71
N THR A 466 0.00 -13.72 -19.48
CA THR A 466 -0.96 -12.72 -18.97
C THR A 466 -1.18 -11.59 -19.96
N TYR A 467 -2.39 -11.05 -20.00
CA TYR A 467 -2.76 -9.86 -20.74
C TYR A 467 -3.59 -8.94 -19.84
N GLU A 468 -3.17 -7.68 -19.72
CA GLU A 468 -3.83 -6.66 -18.92
C GLU A 468 -4.57 -5.70 -19.84
N THR A 469 -5.82 -5.38 -19.51
CA THR A 469 -6.62 -4.38 -20.21
C THR A 469 -7.51 -3.62 -19.23
N MET A 470 -8.03 -2.47 -19.66
CA MET A 470 -8.94 -1.65 -18.87
C MET A 470 -10.38 -1.80 -19.36
N THR A 471 -11.34 -1.61 -18.45
CA THR A 471 -12.76 -1.61 -18.80
C THR A 471 -13.19 -0.33 -19.51
N ASP A 472 -14.06 -0.47 -20.52
CA ASP A 472 -14.66 0.65 -21.25
C ASP A 472 -15.78 1.36 -20.46
N SER A 473 -16.47 2.32 -21.09
CA SER A 473 -17.59 3.05 -20.46
C SER A 473 -18.79 2.17 -20.08
N LEU A 474 -18.88 0.96 -20.64
CA LEU A 474 -19.88 -0.06 -20.30
C LEU A 474 -19.32 -1.06 -19.28
N GLY A 475 -18.12 -0.83 -18.74
CA GLY A 475 -17.49 -1.72 -17.77
C GLY A 475 -16.92 -2.98 -18.40
N ARG A 476 -16.76 -3.03 -19.73
CA ARG A 476 -16.36 -4.25 -20.45
C ARG A 476 -14.87 -4.28 -20.72
N ALA A 477 -14.27 -5.44 -20.54
CA ALA A 477 -12.88 -5.73 -20.88
C ALA A 477 -12.82 -6.98 -21.76
N GLU A 478 -11.97 -6.94 -22.79
CA GLU A 478 -11.90 -8.01 -23.78
C GLU A 478 -10.47 -8.54 -24.00
N ALA A 479 -10.37 -9.83 -24.35
CA ALA A 479 -9.13 -10.47 -24.74
C ALA A 479 -9.37 -11.51 -25.84
N SER A 480 -8.62 -11.41 -26.94
CA SER A 480 -8.65 -12.41 -28.02
C SER A 480 -7.47 -13.37 -27.88
N LEU A 481 -7.74 -14.67 -28.04
CA LEU A 481 -6.75 -15.75 -27.91
C LEU A 481 -6.45 -16.39 -29.27
N VAL A 482 -5.17 -16.56 -29.57
CA VAL A 482 -4.68 -17.47 -30.61
C VAL A 482 -4.41 -18.82 -29.96
N LEU A 483 -5.04 -19.87 -30.48
CA LEU A 483 -4.91 -21.22 -29.93
C LEU A 483 -3.52 -21.80 -30.17
N GLY A 484 -3.08 -22.66 -29.25
CA GLY A 484 -1.78 -23.32 -29.34
C GLY A 484 -1.65 -24.24 -30.57
N PRO A 485 -0.42 -24.68 -30.90
CA PRO A 485 -0.16 -25.57 -32.03
C PRO A 485 -0.62 -27.02 -31.79
N LEU A 486 -0.97 -27.37 -30.56
CA LEU A 486 -1.44 -28.71 -30.19
C LEU A 486 -2.96 -28.70 -29.96
N PRO A 487 -3.69 -29.73 -30.41
CA PRO A 487 -5.11 -29.88 -30.09
C PRO A 487 -5.34 -29.98 -28.59
N GLY A 488 -6.45 -29.41 -28.11
CA GLY A 488 -6.84 -29.48 -26.70
C GLY A 488 -7.49 -28.21 -26.15
N VAL A 489 -7.92 -28.32 -24.89
CA VAL A 489 -8.62 -27.24 -24.18
C VAL A 489 -7.61 -26.19 -23.71
N ASN A 490 -7.88 -24.93 -24.04
CA ASN A 490 -7.21 -23.75 -23.51
C ASN A 490 -8.13 -23.08 -22.51
N GLU A 491 -7.68 -22.87 -21.27
CA GLU A 491 -8.46 -22.19 -20.22
C GLU A 491 -7.82 -20.84 -19.92
N VAL A 492 -8.65 -19.80 -19.86
CA VAL A 492 -8.26 -18.43 -19.52
C VAL A 492 -9.08 -17.96 -18.34
N THR A 493 -8.40 -17.46 -17.31
CA THR A 493 -9.05 -16.82 -16.16
C THR A 493 -8.93 -15.30 -16.28
N ALA A 494 -10.05 -14.58 -16.15
CA ALA A 494 -10.11 -13.13 -16.02
C ALA A 494 -10.32 -12.73 -14.56
N VAL A 495 -9.52 -11.80 -14.04
CA VAL A 495 -9.59 -11.30 -12.66
C VAL A 495 -9.58 -9.78 -12.69
N ALA A 496 -10.50 -9.13 -11.98
CA ALA A 496 -10.53 -7.67 -11.86
C ALA A 496 -9.75 -7.19 -10.62
N LYS A 497 -8.95 -6.15 -10.78
CA LYS A 497 -8.20 -5.53 -9.68
C LYS A 497 -9.17 -4.98 -8.64
N GLY A 498 -8.95 -5.30 -7.37
CA GLY A 498 -9.81 -4.87 -6.27
C GLY A 498 -11.02 -5.77 -5.99
N LEU A 499 -11.21 -6.86 -6.76
CA LEU A 499 -12.29 -7.83 -6.51
C LEU A 499 -11.74 -9.22 -6.20
N SER A 500 -11.83 -9.65 -4.94
CA SER A 500 -11.20 -10.88 -4.43
C SER A 500 -11.90 -12.19 -4.81
N LYS A 501 -13.17 -12.15 -5.26
CA LYS A 501 -13.97 -13.32 -5.69
C LYS A 501 -14.22 -13.33 -7.22
N SER A 502 -13.27 -12.83 -8.01
CA SER A 502 -13.50 -12.49 -9.43
C SER A 502 -12.93 -13.40 -10.51
N PRO A 503 -12.41 -14.63 -10.31
CA PRO A 503 -11.97 -15.39 -11.46
C PRO A 503 -13.20 -15.82 -12.29
N VAL A 504 -13.40 -15.17 -13.45
CA VAL A 504 -14.27 -15.66 -14.52
C VAL A 504 -13.41 -16.56 -15.40
N VAL A 505 -13.85 -17.79 -15.62
CA VAL A 505 -13.11 -18.77 -16.43
C VAL A 505 -13.74 -18.89 -17.80
N PHE A 506 -12.91 -18.82 -18.83
CA PHE A 506 -13.23 -19.08 -20.22
C PHE A 506 -12.50 -20.33 -20.70
N ASP A 507 -13.12 -21.09 -21.59
CA ASP A 507 -12.47 -22.17 -22.33
C ASP A 507 -12.65 -22.04 -23.85
N ALA A 508 -11.61 -22.49 -24.57
CA ALA A 508 -11.62 -22.64 -26.01
C ALA A 508 -10.89 -23.93 -26.44
N MET A 509 -11.48 -24.68 -27.37
CA MET A 509 -10.96 -25.93 -27.90
C MET A 509 -10.14 -25.70 -29.17
N ALA A 510 -8.88 -26.13 -29.16
CA ALA A 510 -8.05 -26.23 -30.35
C ALA A 510 -8.33 -27.56 -31.07
N GLN A 511 -8.83 -27.48 -32.29
CA GLN A 511 -9.11 -28.64 -33.14
C GLN A 511 -7.94 -28.85 -34.11
N ALA A 512 -7.56 -30.11 -34.34
CA ALA A 512 -6.55 -30.43 -35.34
C ALA A 512 -7.01 -29.92 -36.72
N GLN A 513 -6.10 -29.34 -37.51
CA GLN A 513 -6.40 -29.09 -38.92
C GLN A 513 -6.53 -30.43 -39.63
N GLU A 514 -7.71 -30.72 -40.19
CA GLU A 514 -7.83 -31.81 -41.17
C GLU A 514 -6.97 -31.44 -42.38
N GLU A 515 -5.93 -32.23 -42.65
CA GLU A 515 -5.23 -32.17 -43.94
C GLU A 515 -6.26 -32.50 -45.01
N VAL A 516 -6.69 -31.48 -45.76
CA VAL A 516 -7.41 -31.68 -47.01
C VAL A 516 -6.40 -32.30 -47.95
N SER A 517 -6.40 -33.63 -48.02
CA SER A 517 -5.68 -34.40 -49.03
C SER A 517 -6.13 -33.90 -50.40
N ALA A 518 -5.25 -33.18 -51.08
CA ALA A 518 -5.42 -32.77 -52.48
C ALA A 518 -5.20 -33.94 -53.44
#